data_AF-R7NJX1-F1
#
_entry.id   AF-R7NJX1-F1
#
_cell.length_a   1.000
_cell.length_b   1.000
_cell.length_c   1.000
_cell.angle_alpha   90.00
_cell.angle_beta   90.00
_cell.angle_gamma   90.00
#
_symmetry.space_group_name_H-M   'P 1'
#
loop_
_entity.id
_entity.type
_entity.pdbx_description
1 polymer ?
#
loop_
_entity_poly.entity_id
_entity_poly.type
_entity_poly.pdbx_seq_one_letter_code
_entity_poly.pdbx_strand_id
1 'polypeptide(L)'
;MYCKKCGAALPSHGFVCKSCGAMMDEEQIKMQKKIIDEKEKTKIEVNLFSDQYRQDPVKRDYTKRQDNKYLGAIIIVLIVIILIIVAILKVM
;
A
#
# COMPACT_ATOMS: atom_id res chain seq x y z
N MET A 1 -17.98 14.74 4.88
CA MET A 1 -19.20 13.95 5.18
C MET A 1 -19.75 14.36 6.53
N TYR A 2 -21.07 14.48 6.67
CA TYR A 2 -21.76 14.94 7.87
C TYR A 2 -22.61 13.84 8.49
N CYS A 3 -22.76 13.83 9.81
CA CYS A 3 -23.55 12.84 10.53
C CYS A 3 -25.04 13.01 10.21
N LYS A 4 -25.73 11.92 9.79
CA LYS A 4 -27.18 11.97 9.53
C LYS A 4 -28.02 12.26 10.79
N LYS A 5 -27.48 12.02 11.99
CA LYS A 5 -28.21 12.20 13.26
C LYS A 5 -28.06 13.61 13.85
N CYS A 6 -26.85 14.17 13.83
CA CYS A 6 -26.57 15.47 14.48
C CYS A 6 -26.07 16.56 13.54
N GLY A 7 -25.86 16.26 12.25
CA GLY A 7 -25.34 17.23 11.27
C GLY A 7 -23.85 17.59 11.43
N ALA A 8 -23.17 17.12 12.49
CA ALA A 8 -21.76 17.42 12.72
C ALA A 8 -20.85 16.75 11.67
N ALA A 9 -19.69 17.36 11.40
CA ALA A 9 -18.69 16.77 10.50
C ALA A 9 -18.18 15.44 11.06
N LEU A 10 -18.20 14.40 10.23
CA LEU A 10 -17.71 13.08 10.63
C LEU A 10 -16.19 13.02 10.60
N PRO A 11 -15.56 12.30 11.55
CA PRO A 11 -14.12 12.13 11.58
C PRO A 11 -13.63 11.36 10.34
N SER A 12 -12.35 11.55 9.99
CA SER A 12 -11.70 10.87 8.87
C SER A 12 -11.45 9.37 9.13
N HIS A 13 -11.56 8.93 10.38
CA HIS A 13 -11.31 7.58 10.84
C HIS A 13 -12.30 7.22 11.96
N GLY A 14 -12.72 5.96 11.97
CA GLY A 14 -13.65 5.40 12.97
C GLY A 14 -15.12 5.48 12.55
N PHE A 15 -15.93 4.60 13.13
CA PHE A 15 -17.34 4.39 12.77
C PHE A 15 -18.33 5.12 13.68
N VAL A 16 -17.84 5.90 14.64
CA VAL A 16 -18.67 6.59 15.65
C VAL A 16 -18.50 8.09 15.51
N CYS A 17 -19.62 8.82 15.53
CA CYS A 17 -19.61 10.27 15.53
C CYS A 17 -19.08 10.80 16.87
N LYS A 18 -17.97 11.55 16.84
CA LYS A 18 -17.37 12.14 18.05
C LYS A 18 -18.25 13.19 18.73
N SER A 19 -19.21 13.79 18.00
CA SER A 19 -20.06 14.85 18.52
C SER A 19 -21.32 14.34 19.22
N CYS A 20 -21.94 13.27 18.72
CA CYS A 20 -23.20 12.75 19.27
C CYS A 20 -23.13 11.30 19.77
N GLY A 21 -21.99 10.62 19.61
CA GLY A 21 -21.81 9.22 20.00
C GLY A 21 -22.57 8.20 19.15
N ALA A 22 -23.36 8.65 18.18
CA ALA A 22 -24.09 7.75 17.30
C ALA A 22 -23.14 7.02 16.34
N MET A 23 -23.42 5.74 16.12
CA MET A 23 -22.75 4.95 15.09
C MET A 23 -23.16 5.44 13.70
N MET A 24 -22.21 5.46 12.78
CA MET A 24 -22.44 5.83 11.39
C MET A 24 -23.32 4.79 10.69
N ASP A 25 -24.11 5.29 9.74
CA ASP A 25 -24.97 4.46 8.90
C ASP A 25 -24.14 3.67 7.86
N GLU A 26 -24.64 2.53 7.39
CA GLU A 26 -23.87 1.61 6.53
C GLU A 26 -23.37 2.31 5.23
N GLU A 27 -24.21 3.18 4.66
CA GLU A 27 -23.86 3.99 3.50
C GLU A 27 -22.69 4.96 3.78
N GLN A 28 -22.67 5.56 4.97
CA GLN A 28 -21.61 6.48 5.37
C GLN A 28 -20.29 5.74 5.59
N ILE A 29 -20.37 4.53 6.15
CA ILE A 29 -19.21 3.64 6.32
C ILE A 29 -18.65 3.21 4.96
N LYS A 30 -19.50 2.79 4.02
CA LYS A 30 -19.09 2.44 2.65
C LYS A 30 -18.43 3.61 1.93
N MET A 31 -18.99 4.81 2.06
CA MET A 31 -18.41 6.02 1.48
C MET A 31 -17.06 6.38 2.11
N GLN A 32 -16.93 6.25 3.44
CA GLN A 32 -15.69 6.52 4.14
C GLN A 32 -14.60 5.54 3.71
N LYS A 33 -14.93 4.26 3.56
CA LYS A 33 -14.02 3.23 3.06
C LYS A 33 -13.54 3.54 1.64
N LYS A 34 -14.44 3.92 0.72
CA LYS A 34 -14.05 4.34 -0.64
C LYS A 34 -13.07 5.50 -0.65
N ILE A 35 -13.31 6.53 0.18
CA ILE A 35 -12.42 7.70 0.28
C ILE A 35 -11.05 7.31 0.87
N ILE A 36 -11.02 6.39 1.83
CA ILE A 36 -9.77 5.87 2.39
C ILE A 36 -9.02 5.06 1.31
N ASP A 37 -9.69 4.14 0.60
CA ASP A 37 -9.09 3.32 -0.44
C ASP A 37 -8.56 4.18 -1.61
N GLU A 38 -9.29 5.23 -2.01
CA GLU A 38 -8.85 6.19 -3.03
C GLU A 38 -7.65 7.02 -2.55
N LYS A 39 -7.66 7.45 -1.28
CA LYS A 39 -6.50 8.11 -0.67
C LYS A 39 -5.31 7.19 -0.54
N GLU A 40 -5.52 5.90 -0.27
CA GLU A 40 -4.43 4.92 -0.13
C GLU A 40 -3.80 4.62 -1.49
N LYS A 41 -4.61 4.52 -2.55
CA LYS A 41 -4.14 4.40 -3.94
C LYS A 41 -3.35 5.63 -4.43
N THR A 42 -3.62 6.81 -3.89
CA THR A 42 -2.92 8.07 -4.20
C THR A 42 -1.79 8.40 -3.22
N LYS A 43 -1.62 7.64 -2.14
CA LYS A 43 -0.67 7.92 -1.03
C LYS A 43 0.74 7.39 -1.24
N ILE A 44 1.18 7.15 -2.46
CA ILE A 44 2.61 7.01 -2.74
C ILE A 44 3.20 8.37 -3.15
N GLU A 45 2.87 9.41 -2.41
CA GLU A 45 3.62 10.67 -2.41
C GLU A 45 4.24 10.84 -1.03
N VAL A 46 5.40 10.20 -0.86
CA VAL A 46 6.24 10.37 0.32
C VAL A 46 6.93 11.72 0.18
N ASN A 47 6.28 12.79 0.65
CA ASN A 47 6.90 14.11 0.72
C ASN A 47 7.88 14.12 1.89
N LEU A 48 9.16 13.91 1.59
CA LEU A 48 10.21 14.01 2.59
C LEU A 48 10.41 15.50 2.93
N PHE A 49 10.73 15.81 4.18
CA PHE A 49 11.11 17.19 4.58
C PHE A 49 12.28 17.72 3.72
N SER A 50 13.13 16.85 3.22
CA SER A 50 14.22 17.21 2.29
C SER A 50 13.74 17.73 0.93
N ASP A 51 12.52 17.38 0.51
CA ASP A 51 11.98 17.79 -0.79
C ASP A 51 11.43 19.23 -0.74
N GLN A 52 11.13 19.77 0.45
CA GLN A 52 10.63 21.15 0.62
C GLN A 52 11.68 22.24 0.34
N TYR A 53 12.97 21.90 0.38
CA TYR A 53 14.09 22.86 0.20
C TYR A 53 14.81 22.69 -1.14
N ARG A 54 14.34 21.81 -2.02
CA ARG A 54 14.96 21.58 -3.33
C ARG A 54 14.42 22.55 -4.37
N GLN A 55 15.32 23.12 -5.15
CA GLN A 55 15.00 24.03 -6.26
C GLN A 55 14.50 23.28 -7.50
N ASP A 56 14.76 21.97 -7.61
CA ASP A 56 14.38 21.15 -8.75
C ASP A 56 13.33 20.07 -8.39
N PRO A 57 12.37 19.79 -9.28
CA PRO A 57 11.34 18.78 -9.04
C PRO A 57 11.96 17.37 -9.01
N VAL A 58 11.89 16.74 -7.84
CA VAL A 58 12.35 15.37 -7.62
C VAL A 58 11.30 14.40 -8.18
N LYS A 59 11.48 13.91 -9.40
CA LYS A 59 10.71 12.78 -9.93
C LYS A 59 11.17 11.47 -9.29
N ARG A 60 10.76 11.22 -8.04
CA ARG A 60 10.94 9.91 -7.40
C ARG A 60 9.70 9.07 -7.61
N ASP A 61 9.82 8.08 -8.48
CA ASP A 61 8.74 7.14 -8.78
C ASP A 61 8.80 5.96 -7.81
N TYR A 62 8.26 6.16 -6.60
CA TYR A 62 8.23 5.15 -5.53
C TYR A 62 7.26 3.98 -5.82
N THR A 63 6.43 4.11 -6.85
CA THR A 63 5.51 3.04 -7.28
C THR A 63 6.23 1.88 -7.97
N LYS A 64 7.44 2.13 -8.48
CA LYS A 64 8.18 1.19 -9.30
C LYS A 64 9.08 0.33 -8.43
N ARG A 65 8.51 -0.68 -7.78
CA ARG A 65 9.30 -1.82 -7.28
C ARG A 65 9.95 -2.46 -8.50
N GLN A 66 11.25 -2.25 -8.68
CA GLN A 66 12.00 -2.76 -9.82
C GLN A 66 12.26 -4.26 -9.61
N ASP A 67 11.21 -5.04 -9.78
CA ASP A 67 11.25 -6.48 -9.61
C ASP A 67 11.87 -7.09 -10.87
N ASN A 68 13.14 -7.46 -10.78
CA ASN A 68 13.86 -8.10 -11.87
C ASN A 68 13.41 -9.57 -11.99
N LYS A 69 12.28 -9.82 -12.65
CA LYS A 69 11.70 -11.17 -12.82
C LYS A 69 12.71 -12.20 -13.36
N TYR A 70 13.64 -11.76 -14.19
CA TYR A 70 14.72 -12.59 -14.75
C TYR A 70 15.74 -13.05 -13.70
N LEU A 71 16.09 -12.21 -12.71
CA LEU A 71 16.99 -12.59 -11.63
C LEU A 71 16.39 -13.71 -10.77
N GLY A 72 15.09 -13.64 -10.49
CA GLY A 72 14.38 -14.71 -9.79
C GLY A 72 14.39 -16.03 -10.56
N ALA A 73 14.17 -15.98 -11.88
CA ALA A 73 14.20 -17.17 -12.73
C ALA A 73 15.60 -17.82 -12.78
N ILE A 74 16.67 -17.02 -12.89
CA ILE A 74 18.06 -17.52 -12.94
C ILE A 74 18.42 -18.25 -11.63
N ILE A 75 18.01 -17.72 -10.48
CA ILE A 75 18.27 -18.34 -9.17
C ILE A 75 17.59 -19.72 -9.06
N ILE A 76 16.34 -19.83 -9.50
CA ILE A 76 15.60 -21.10 -9.48
C ILE A 76 16.30 -22.15 -10.34
N VAL A 77 16.73 -21.77 -11.56
CA VAL A 77 17.43 -22.67 -12.48
C VAL A 77 18.76 -23.14 -11.87
N LEU A 78 19.53 -22.24 -11.26
CA LEU A 78 20.79 -22.58 -10.57
C LEU A 78 20.59 -23.61 -9.46
N ILE A 79 19.55 -23.45 -8.64
CA ILE A 79 19.23 -24.38 -7.54
C ILE A 79 18.90 -25.77 -8.10
N VAL A 80 18.11 -25.85 -9.17
CA VAL A 80 17.75 -27.13 -9.81
C VAL A 80 18.99 -27.85 -10.34
N ILE A 81 19.91 -27.14 -11.00
CA ILE A 81 21.16 -27.72 -11.51
C ILE A 81 22.00 -28.29 -10.37
N ILE A 82 22.13 -27.55 -9.26
CA ILE A 82 22.88 -28.01 -8.08
C ILE A 82 22.26 -29.28 -7.50
N LEU A 83 20.93 -29.36 -7.39
CA LEU A 83 20.24 -30.55 -6.89
C LEU A 83 20.47 -31.77 -7.78
N ILE A 84 20.51 -31.59 -9.10
CA ILE A 84 20.81 -32.67 -10.05
C ILE A 84 22.25 -33.17 -9.85
N ILE A 85 23.22 -32.26 -9.71
CA ILE A 85 24.62 -32.63 -9.48
C ILE A 85 24.77 -33.40 -8.16
N VAL A 86 24.12 -32.95 -7.08
CA VAL A 86 24.13 -33.64 -5.79
C VAL A 86 23.48 -35.02 -5.89
N ALA A 87 22.40 -35.16 -6.65
CA ALA A 87 21.76 -36.46 -6.86
C ALA A 87 22.68 -37.42 -7.63
N ILE A 88 23.36 -36.94 -8.68
CA ILE A 88 24.33 -37.76 -9.44
C ILE A 88 25.52 -38.17 -8.57
N LEU A 89 26.09 -37.23 -7.80
CA LEU A 89 27.20 -37.51 -6.86
C LEU A 89 26.82 -38.45 -5.73
N LYS A 90 25.53 -38.52 -5.36
CA LYS A 90 25.03 -39.45 -4.35
C LYS A 90 24.73 -40.84 -4.93
N VAL A 91 24.47 -40.92 -6.23
CA VAL A 91 24.16 -42.15 -6.97
C VAL A 91 25.42 -42.87 -7.45
N MET A 92 26.47 -42.10 -7.80
CA MET A 92 27.85 -42.61 -7.92
C MET A 92 28.44 -42.94 -6.55
#